data_AF-A0A3B0RIJ0-F1
#
_entry.id   AF-A0A3B0RIJ0-F1
#
_cell.length_a   1.000
_cell.length_b   1.000
_cell.length_c   1.000
_cell.angle_alpha   90.00
_cell.angle_beta   90.00
_cell.angle_gamma   90.00
#
_symmetry.space_group_name_H-M   'P 1'
#
loop_
_entity.id
_entity.type
_entity.pdbx_description
1 polymer ?
#
loop_
_entity_poly.entity_id
_entity_poly.type
_entity_poly.pdbx_seq_one_letter_code
_entity_poly.pdbx_strand_id
1 'polypeptide(L)' 'EGRATRQDMAMTKAWCNEACRRILRNGHQIMGGIGYCDEHDMPLFFRYIRRAEAAMGMSDDHLRLAATDLLSESI' A
#
# COMPACT_ATOMS: atom_id res chain seq x y z
N GLU A 1 -27.69 -3.94 6.06
CA GLU A 1 -26.46 -4.33 5.34
C GLU A 1 -25.25 -3.83 6.12
N GLY A 2 -24.23 -4.68 6.31
CA GLY A 2 -22.99 -4.27 6.97
C GLY A 2 -22.23 -3.29 6.08
N ARG A 3 -22.23 -2.01 6.45
CA ARG A 3 -21.46 -0.98 5.75
C ARG A 3 -20.04 -0.98 6.30
N ALA A 4 -19.05 -0.92 5.40
CA ALA A 4 -17.66 -0.76 5.80
C ALA A 4 -17.50 0.50 6.64
N THR A 5 -16.79 0.38 7.76
CA THR A 5 -16.48 1.51 8.63
C THR A 5 -15.30 2.31 8.06
N ARG A 6 -15.10 3.52 8.59
CA ARG A 6 -13.92 4.34 8.27
C ARG A 6 -12.62 3.61 8.61
N GLN A 7 -12.59 2.90 9.74
CA GLN A 7 -11.48 2.07 10.19
C GLN A 7 -11.18 0.96 9.18
N ASP A 8 -12.21 0.23 8.72
CA ASP A 8 -12.03 -0.85 7.73
C ASP A 8 -11.41 -0.34 6.44
N MET A 9 -11.85 0.84 5.96
CA MET A 9 -11.31 1.46 4.75
C MET A 9 -9.84 1.85 4.91
N ALA A 10 -9.49 2.47 6.05
CA ALA A 10 -8.13 2.89 6.34
C ALA A 10 -7.18 1.69 6.49
N MET A 11 -7.59 0.67 7.23
CA MET A 11 -6.84 -0.58 7.37
C MET A 11 -6.63 -1.26 6.01
N THR A 12 -7.67 -1.35 5.19
CA THR A 12 -7.59 -1.94 3.85
C THR A 12 -6.58 -1.20 2.98
N LYS A 13 -6.63 0.14 2.94
CA LYS A 13 -5.70 0.95 2.15
C LYS A 13 -4.25 0.78 2.62
N ALA A 14 -4.01 0.82 3.93
CA ALA A 14 -2.68 0.63 4.49
C ALA A 14 -2.12 -0.76 4.14
N TRP A 15 -2.94 -1.81 4.28
CA TRP A 15 -2.55 -3.18 3.98
C TRP A 15 -2.25 -3.40 2.49
N CYS A 16 -3.10 -2.90 1.59
CA CYS A 16 -2.89 -3.03 0.15
C CYS A 16 -1.60 -2.34 -0.29
N ASN A 17 -1.32 -1.13 0.22
CA ASN A 17 -0.07 -0.42 -0.06
C ASN A 17 1.15 -1.27 0.35
N GLU A 18 1.14 -1.84 1.56
CA GLU A 18 2.23 -2.69 2.04
C GLU A 18 2.40 -3.97 1.20
N ALA A 19 1.28 -4.61 0.83
CA ALA A 19 1.30 -5.78 -0.04
C ALA A 19 1.94 -5.46 -1.40
N CYS A 20 1.55 -4.34 -2.02
CA CYS A 20 2.12 -3.89 -3.29
C CYS A 20 3.63 -3.62 -3.19
N ARG A 21 4.09 -2.99 -2.10
CA ARG A 21 5.54 -2.79 -1.84
C ARG A 21 6.28 -4.11 -1.77
N ARG A 22 5.74 -5.08 -1.03
CA ARG A 22 6.36 -6.41 -0.88
C ARG A 22 6.45 -7.14 -2.21
N ILE A 23 5.39 -7.11 -3.01
CA ILE A 23 5.35 -7.71 -4.35
C ILE A 23 6.41 -7.07 -5.25
N LEU A 24 6.48 -5.73 -5.30
CA LEU A 24 7.50 -5.04 -6.10
C LEU A 24 8.91 -5.39 -5.68
N ARG A 25 9.20 -5.38 -4.37
CA ARG A 25 10.52 -5.74 -3.84
C ARG A 25 10.91 -7.16 -4.25
N ASN A 26 9.99 -8.11 -4.10
CA ASN A 26 10.24 -9.50 -4.49
C ASN A 26 10.41 -9.64 -6.00
N GLY A 27 9.62 -8.92 -6.80
CA GLY A 27 9.77 -8.89 -8.26
C GLY A 27 11.16 -8.42 -8.68
N HIS A 28 11.66 -7.30 -8.13
CA HIS A 28 13.01 -6.83 -8.44
C HIS A 28 14.08 -7.83 -7.97
N GLN A 29 13.89 -8.46 -6.81
CA GLN A 29 14.85 -9.46 -6.32
C GLN A 29 14.92 -10.70 -7.21
N ILE A 30 13.77 -11.18 -7.73
CA ILE A 30 13.70 -12.33 -8.63
C ILE A 30 14.34 -12.00 -9.98
N MET A 31 14.04 -10.83 -10.53
CA MET A 31 14.55 -10.42 -11.84
C MET A 31 16.03 -10.04 -11.79
N GLY A 32 16.53 -9.55 -10.65
CA GLY A 32 17.90 -9.04 -10.55
C GLY A 32 18.09 -7.77 -11.40
N GLY A 33 19.23 -7.67 -12.11
CA GLY A 33 19.59 -6.46 -12.86
C GLY A 33 18.56 -6.05 -13.92
N ILE A 34 18.01 -7.01 -14.67
CA ILE A 34 17.02 -6.73 -15.73
C ILE A 34 15.73 -6.12 -15.17
N GLY A 35 15.40 -6.36 -13.90
CA GLY A 35 14.24 -5.77 -13.24
C GLY A 35 14.32 -4.25 -13.06
N TYR A 36 15.50 -3.66 -13.25
CA TYR A 36 15.73 -2.21 -13.19
C TYR A 36 15.90 -1.57 -14.56
N CYS A 37 15.95 -2.37 -15.63
CA CYS A 37 16.15 -1.90 -17.00
C CYS A 37 14.81 -1.60 -17.68
N ASP A 38 14.80 -0.64 -18.61
CA ASP A 38 13.57 -0.22 -19.32
C ASP A 38 13.05 -1.29 -20.30
N GLU A 39 13.88 -2.30 -20.64
CA GLU A 39 13.49 -3.47 -21.43
C GLU A 39 12.55 -4.42 -20.67
N HIS A 40 12.39 -4.26 -19.36
CA HIS A 40 11.44 -5.02 -18.55
C HIS A 40 10.32 -4.11 -18.02
N ASP A 41 9.13 -4.66 -17.79
CA ASP A 41 7.97 -3.88 -17.30
C ASP A 41 8.03 -3.53 -15.80
N MET A 42 9.07 -3.94 -15.07
CA MET A 42 9.14 -3.77 -13.60
C MET A 42 9.22 -2.29 -13.18
N PRO A 43 10.03 -1.44 -13.83
CA PRO A 43 10.03 -0.01 -13.58
C PRO A 43 8.66 0.65 -13.86
N LEU A 44 7.89 0.14 -14.82
CA LEU A 44 6.54 0.62 -15.09
C LEU A 44 5.60 0.32 -13.91
N PHE A 45 5.56 -0.92 -13.43
CA PHE A 45 4.75 -1.31 -12.27
C PHE A 45 5.17 -0.58 -10.99
N PHE A 46 6.47 -0.36 -10.79
CA PHE A 46 6.99 0.43 -9.68
C PHE A 46 6.39 1.85 -9.68
N ARG A 47 6.45 2.55 -10.82
CA ARG A 47 5.89 3.91 -10.96
C ARG A 47 4.39 3.94 -10.72
N TYR A 48 3.64 2.95 -11.23
CA TYR A 48 2.20 2.87 -11.02
C TYR A 48 1.83 2.71 -9.55
N ILE A 49 2.46 1.77 -8.85
CA ILE A 49 2.17 1.51 -7.44
C ILE A 49 2.59 2.72 -6.58
N ARG A 50 3.75 3.33 -6.84
CA ARG A 50 4.18 4.55 -6.13
C ARG A 50 3.15 5.68 -6.25
N ARG A 51 2.57 5.86 -7.44
CA ARG A 51 1.48 6.82 -7.66
C ARG A 51 0.22 6.42 -6.90
N ALA A 52 -0.17 5.15 -6.94
CA ALA A 52 -1.35 4.63 -6.25
C ALA A 52 -1.23 4.72 -4.71
N GLU A 53 -0.03 4.54 -4.16
CA GLU A 53 0.23 4.68 -2.73
C GLU A 53 0.03 6.12 -2.24
N ALA A 54 0.49 7.10 -3.01
CA ALA A 54 0.30 8.52 -2.69
C ALA A 54 -1.14 9.01 -2.91
N ALA A 55 -1.90 8.32 -3.77
CA ALA A 55 -3.29 8.65 -4.00
C ALA A 55 -4.14 8.32 -2.76
N MET A 56 -4.99 9.28 -2.36
CA MET A 56 -5.91 9.17 -1.22
C MET A 56 -5.21 9.00 0.15
N GLY A 57 -4.03 9.59 0.32
CA GLY A 57 -3.28 9.60 1.58
C GLY A 57 -2.32 8.41 1.73
N MET A 58 -1.25 8.63 2.48
CA MET A 58 -0.16 7.67 2.65
C MET A 58 -0.52 6.59 3.67
N SER A 59 0.18 5.45 3.64
CA SER A 59 -0.04 4.35 4.59
C SER A 59 -0.03 4.81 6.05
N ASP A 60 0.89 5.71 6.42
CA ASP A 60 1.02 6.18 7.80
C ASP A 60 -0.18 7.03 8.25
N ASP A 61 -0.78 7.81 7.33
CA ASP A 61 -2.00 8.57 7.61
C ASP A 61 -3.16 7.63 7.96
N HIS A 62 -3.29 6.55 7.19
CA HIS A 62 -4.34 5.53 7.39
C HIS A 62 -4.09 4.70 8.65
N LEU A 63 -2.85 4.33 8.95
CA LEU A 63 -2.51 3.62 10.17
C LEU A 63 -2.76 4.47 11.43
N ARG A 64 -2.41 5.76 11.39
CA ARG A 64 -2.70 6.68 12.49
C ARG A 64 -4.19 6.85 12.70
N LEU A 65 -4.96 6.94 11.61
CA LEU A 65 -6.42 7.03 11.68
C LEU A 65 -7.02 5.78 12.33
N ALA A 66 -6.64 4.59 11.84
CA ALA A 66 -7.11 3.33 12.41
C ALA A 66 -6.73 3.18 13.90
N ALA A 67 -5.52 3.62 14.28
CA ALA A 67 -5.11 3.62 15.69
C ALA A 67 -5.94 4.58 16.55
N THR A 68 -6.29 5.75 16.02
CA THR A 68 -7.14 6.72 16.74
C THR A 68 -8.54 6.18 16.96
N ASP A 69 -9.15 5.62 15.91
CA ASP A 69 -10.49 5.03 15.96
C ASP A 69 -10.50 3.86 16.98
N LEU A 70 -9.52 2.96 16.91
CA LEU A 70 -9.39 1.83 17.85
C LEU A 70 -9.26 2.28 19.31
N LEU A 71 -8.46 3.32 19.58
CA LEU A 71 -8.31 3.85 20.95
C LEU A 71 -9.60 4.51 21.44
N SER A 72 -10.35 5.16 20.56
CA SER A 72 -11.63 5.78 20.91
C SER A 72 -12.73 4.77 21.25
N GLU A 73 -12.66 3.55 20.73
CA GLU A 73 -13.57 2.46 21.08
C GLU A 73 -13.23 1.81 22.43
N SER A 74 -11.98 1.97 22.90
CA SER A 74 -11.48 1.32 24.12
C SER A 74 -11.73 2.12 25.41
N ILE A 75 -12.22 3.36 25.30
CA ILE A 75 -12.56 4.26 26.41
C ILE A 75 -14.09 4.38 26.51
#